data_AF-A0A6V8LZR0-F1
#
_entry.id   AF-A0A6V8LZR0-F1
#
_cell.length_a   1.000
_cell.length_b   1.000
_cell.length_c   1.000
_cell.angle_alpha   90.00
_cell.angle_beta   90.00
_cell.angle_gamma   90.00
#
_symmetry.space_group_name_H-M   'P 1'
#
loop_
_entity.id
_entity.type
_entity.pdbx_description
1 polymer ?
#
loop_
_entity_poly.entity_id
_entity_poly.type
_entity_poly.pdbx_seq_one_letter_code
_entity_poly.pdbx_strand_id
1 'polypeptide(L)'
;MTETSLHIQGFFPGFDPKDLGRLAGPLPTWALSTQCPWQQWGLAEAIVRGAPGDQVLLRAAAGLLSWAWQERPLDAPVLAMLLTLDSQLHFLAPDLRGLLQNLRKRLRPLAPNPAWQELAASGDNSAKARFLEQAAATPQGPAWISETWTDLVALDDRETALRILRAAALPRELEQRLALELLHHHGQDAPLPEGPSHHAPWLLHLEARRLLRDGDRPGAARILRALLDAMPWHANLLLAAHDAALLPSDGPLPEARTALLVYSWNKAELTAQTLESLFASRIGDNPVFVLDNGSTDDTPQTLRNLQDRYGHDRLTVVTLPVNVGAPGARNWLLSLPEVRACRYAAFLDDDVLLPEDWLSKLLHAAARHPECATVGCCIRDHAHPHKLQSADYHLLHRLPGDQGMEPGERLRVFNNCTGTLDPGLFGYERPCLSVSGCCHLLDLSTLDSVGLFDVRFNPTQFDDLDRDIRAFLSGKPCLYTGSLQIDHVQRSSMRQASSNAQVAHILGNKIKLEAKYDDKAIDGLVTANLQKVWNDLLAKQAALRQSA
;
A
#
# COMPACT_ATOMS: atom_id res chain seq x y z
N MET A 1 24.54 14.59 1.50
CA MET A 1 24.55 15.68 0.49
C MET A 1 24.31 17.00 1.21
N THR A 2 25.23 17.96 1.12
CA THR A 2 25.02 19.34 1.63
C THR A 2 24.00 20.08 0.77
N GLU A 3 23.29 21.06 1.33
CA GLU A 3 22.19 21.85 0.71
C GLU A 3 22.51 22.46 -0.67
N THR A 4 23.78 22.51 -1.06
CA THR A 4 24.27 23.22 -2.25
C THR A 4 24.20 22.47 -3.59
N SER A 5 23.64 21.25 -3.69
CA SER A 5 23.54 20.57 -5.00
C SER A 5 22.38 19.57 -5.15
N LEU A 6 21.16 19.92 -4.74
CA LEU A 6 19.96 19.18 -5.15
C LEU A 6 19.69 19.47 -6.65
N HIS A 7 20.40 18.77 -7.54
CA HIS A 7 20.22 18.87 -8.99
C HIS A 7 18.91 18.18 -9.42
N ILE A 8 17.76 18.83 -9.17
CA ILE A 8 16.41 18.36 -9.56
C ILE A 8 15.88 19.15 -10.77
N GLN A 9 16.67 20.09 -11.30
CA GLN A 9 16.29 20.85 -12.50
C GLN A 9 16.39 19.99 -13.77
N GLY A 10 15.47 20.23 -14.71
CA GLY A 10 15.50 19.58 -16.03
C GLY A 10 14.89 18.17 -16.10
N PHE A 11 14.27 17.70 -15.01
CA PHE A 11 13.54 16.42 -14.97
C PHE A 11 12.02 16.58 -15.14
N PHE A 12 11.46 17.71 -14.69
CA PHE A 12 10.02 17.90 -14.60
C PHE A 12 9.59 19.20 -15.28
N PRO A 13 8.37 19.26 -15.84
CA PRO A 13 7.82 20.50 -16.35
C PRO A 13 7.47 21.44 -15.19
N GLY A 14 7.52 22.75 -15.44
CA GLY A 14 7.08 23.73 -14.45
C GLY A 14 5.58 23.61 -14.17
N PHE A 15 5.20 23.40 -12.92
CA PHE A 15 3.81 23.28 -12.46
C PHE A 15 3.60 24.23 -11.28
N ASP A 16 2.62 25.14 -11.35
CA ASP A 16 2.30 26.00 -10.21
C ASP A 16 1.62 25.15 -9.13
N PRO A 17 2.16 25.05 -7.91
CA PRO A 17 1.52 24.29 -6.84
C PRO A 17 0.05 24.68 -6.58
N LYS A 18 -0.37 25.92 -6.89
CA LYS A 18 -1.76 26.38 -6.78
C LYS A 18 -2.71 25.71 -7.77
N ASP A 19 -2.18 25.16 -8.86
CA ASP A 19 -2.96 24.45 -9.88
C ASP A 19 -3.32 23.01 -9.46
N LEU A 20 -2.78 22.47 -8.36
CA LEU A 20 -3.06 21.08 -7.92
C LEU A 20 -4.58 20.81 -7.80
N GLY A 21 -5.34 21.74 -7.21
CA GLY A 21 -6.78 21.60 -7.06
C GLY A 21 -7.55 21.54 -8.38
N ARG A 22 -6.97 22.03 -9.48
CA ARG A 22 -7.59 21.98 -10.81
C ARG A 22 -7.64 20.56 -11.39
N LEU A 23 -6.83 19.64 -10.86
CA LEU A 23 -6.86 18.24 -11.27
C LEU A 23 -8.09 17.50 -10.74
N ALA A 24 -8.73 17.99 -9.67
CA ALA A 24 -9.82 17.29 -8.99
C ALA A 24 -11.06 17.03 -9.85
N GLY A 25 -11.40 17.97 -10.73
CA GLY A 25 -12.52 17.83 -11.66
C GLY A 25 -12.26 16.78 -12.76
N PRO A 26 -11.26 16.98 -13.63
CA PRO A 26 -11.01 16.07 -14.76
C PRO A 26 -10.39 14.73 -14.35
N LEU A 27 -9.69 14.67 -13.22
CA LEU A 27 -8.94 13.49 -12.77
C LEU A 27 -9.21 13.22 -11.29
N PRO A 28 -10.45 12.88 -10.92
CA PRO A 28 -10.83 12.77 -9.51
C PRO A 28 -10.06 11.68 -8.76
N THR A 29 -9.54 10.67 -9.45
CA THR A 29 -8.72 9.60 -8.85
C THR A 29 -7.25 9.95 -8.66
N TRP A 30 -6.79 11.13 -9.09
CA TRP A 30 -5.39 11.56 -8.95
C TRP A 30 -4.93 11.62 -7.49
N ALA A 31 -5.81 12.09 -6.59
CA ALA A 31 -5.49 12.18 -5.17
C ALA A 31 -5.43 10.81 -4.48
N LEU A 32 -5.94 9.74 -5.08
CA LEU A 32 -5.90 8.41 -4.47
C LEU A 32 -4.47 7.85 -4.41
N SER A 33 -3.73 7.94 -5.51
CA SER A 33 -2.32 7.57 -5.58
C SER A 33 -1.71 8.03 -6.91
N THR A 34 -0.47 8.49 -6.85
CA THR A 34 0.39 8.72 -8.01
C THR A 34 1.55 7.73 -8.09
N GLN A 35 1.53 6.65 -7.30
CA GLN A 35 2.60 5.63 -7.23
C GLN A 35 2.26 4.27 -7.81
N CYS A 36 1.00 4.03 -8.12
CA CYS A 36 0.61 2.76 -8.69
C CYS A 36 0.86 2.77 -10.22
N PRO A 37 1.65 1.85 -10.81
CA PRO A 37 2.06 1.86 -12.22
C PRO A 37 0.90 1.99 -13.21
N TRP A 38 -0.12 1.16 -13.02
CA TRP A 38 -1.28 1.15 -13.91
C TRP A 38 -2.13 2.42 -13.76
N GLN A 39 -2.18 3.01 -12.56
CA GLN A 39 -2.86 4.27 -12.29
C GLN A 39 -2.07 5.44 -12.91
N GLN A 40 -0.73 5.45 -12.77
CA GLN A 40 0.15 6.43 -13.42
C GLN A 40 -0.08 6.44 -14.93
N TRP A 41 -0.09 5.25 -15.54
CA TRP A 41 -0.38 5.08 -16.96
C TRP A 41 -1.79 5.57 -17.32
N GLY A 42 -2.82 5.09 -16.61
CA GLY A 42 -4.22 5.43 -16.90
C GLY A 42 -4.51 6.93 -16.79
N LEU A 43 -3.97 7.61 -15.77
CA LEU A 43 -4.10 9.06 -15.61
C LEU A 43 -3.43 9.82 -16.75
N ALA A 44 -2.19 9.46 -17.10
CA ALA A 44 -1.46 10.13 -18.16
C ALA A 44 -2.09 9.88 -19.55
N GLU A 45 -2.51 8.65 -19.83
CA GLU A 45 -3.19 8.30 -21.08
C GLU A 45 -4.53 9.04 -21.21
N ALA A 46 -5.31 9.13 -20.13
CA ALA A 46 -6.57 9.86 -20.12
C ALA A 46 -6.37 11.35 -20.47
N ILE A 47 -5.32 11.99 -19.94
CA ILE A 47 -4.99 13.38 -20.28
C ILE A 47 -4.60 13.52 -21.74
N VAL A 48 -3.64 12.69 -22.21
CA VAL A 48 -3.11 12.78 -23.58
C VAL A 48 -4.21 12.59 -24.63
N ARG A 49 -5.15 11.68 -24.38
CA ARG A 49 -6.27 11.41 -25.30
C ARG A 49 -7.45 12.37 -25.14
N GLY A 50 -7.76 12.77 -23.90
CA GLY A 50 -9.02 13.44 -23.56
C GLY A 50 -8.92 14.96 -23.42
N ALA A 51 -7.75 15.51 -23.13
CA ALA A 51 -7.57 16.95 -22.89
C ALA A 51 -6.22 17.49 -23.41
N PRO A 52 -5.85 17.26 -24.69
CA PRO A 52 -4.54 17.61 -25.22
C PRO A 52 -4.26 19.12 -25.31
N GLY A 53 -5.24 19.99 -25.04
CA GLY A 53 -5.07 21.45 -25.02
C GLY A 53 -4.85 22.05 -23.64
N ASP A 54 -5.10 21.32 -22.56
CA ASP A 54 -4.96 21.86 -21.21
C ASP A 54 -3.51 21.73 -20.72
N GLN A 55 -2.81 22.87 -20.70
CA GLN A 55 -1.40 22.94 -20.30
C GLN A 55 -1.15 22.44 -18.87
N VAL A 56 -2.09 22.66 -17.93
CA VAL A 56 -1.92 22.20 -16.55
C VAL A 56 -2.00 20.69 -16.49
N LEU A 57 -2.99 20.08 -17.17
CA LEU A 57 -3.13 18.64 -17.22
C LEU A 57 -1.92 17.99 -17.93
N LEU A 58 -1.48 18.55 -19.06
CA LEU A 58 -0.31 18.05 -19.78
C LEU A 58 0.96 18.09 -18.94
N ARG A 59 1.18 19.18 -18.18
CA ARG A 59 2.33 19.30 -17.27
C ARG A 59 2.25 18.31 -16.12
N ALA A 60 1.05 18.06 -15.57
CA ALA A 60 0.85 17.02 -14.57
C ALA A 60 1.16 15.62 -15.13
N ALA A 61 0.64 15.26 -16.31
CA ALA A 61 0.95 13.99 -16.98
C ALA A 61 2.45 13.83 -17.28
N ALA A 62 3.08 14.88 -17.80
CA ALA A 62 4.51 14.87 -18.13
C ALA A 62 5.37 14.71 -16.88
N GLY A 63 5.01 15.39 -15.78
CA GLY A 63 5.64 15.19 -14.48
C GLY A 63 5.47 13.76 -13.98
N LEU A 64 4.23 13.25 -13.99
CA LEU A 64 3.88 11.90 -13.55
C LEU A 64 4.67 10.82 -14.31
N LEU A 65 4.79 10.97 -15.64
CA LEU A 65 5.55 10.03 -16.47
C LEU A 65 7.06 10.17 -16.29
N SER A 66 7.55 11.37 -16.00
CA SER A 66 8.96 11.57 -15.65
C SER A 66 9.30 10.84 -14.35
N TRP A 67 8.46 10.95 -13.32
CA TRP A 67 8.62 10.18 -12.09
C TRP A 67 8.42 8.67 -12.31
N ALA A 68 7.42 8.25 -13.09
CA ALA A 68 7.24 6.85 -13.44
C ALA A 68 8.46 6.26 -14.15
N TRP A 69 9.18 7.05 -14.98
CA TRP A 69 10.44 6.64 -15.58
C TRP A 69 11.58 6.56 -14.56
N GLN A 70 11.64 7.48 -13.58
CA GLN A 70 12.60 7.41 -12.48
C GLN A 70 12.46 6.09 -11.70
N GLU A 71 11.22 5.67 -11.43
CA GLU A 71 10.90 4.42 -10.76
C GLU A 71 11.14 3.19 -11.66
N ARG A 72 10.68 3.25 -12.92
CA ARG A 72 10.70 2.14 -13.87
C ARG A 72 11.45 2.54 -15.14
N PRO A 73 12.79 2.63 -15.10
CA PRO A 73 13.58 3.20 -16.19
C PRO A 73 13.59 2.36 -17.47
N LEU A 74 13.15 1.10 -17.40
CA LEU A 74 13.06 0.17 -18.53
C LEU A 74 11.64 0.04 -19.12
N ASP A 75 10.66 0.78 -18.58
CA ASP A 75 9.27 0.76 -19.04
C ASP A 75 9.14 1.49 -20.40
N ALA A 76 9.10 0.70 -21.48
CA ALA A 76 9.09 1.23 -22.84
C ALA A 76 7.84 2.07 -23.19
N PRO A 77 6.61 1.67 -22.81
CA PRO A 77 5.42 2.51 -22.94
C PRO A 77 5.55 3.86 -22.25
N VAL A 78 5.95 3.89 -20.96
CA VAL A 78 6.11 5.14 -20.20
C VAL A 78 7.11 6.06 -20.89
N LEU A 79 8.27 5.52 -21.28
CA LEU A 79 9.32 6.27 -21.97
C LEU A 79 8.84 6.87 -23.30
N ALA A 80 8.04 6.13 -24.07
CA ALA A 80 7.51 6.61 -25.34
C ALA A 80 6.54 7.78 -25.16
N MET A 81 5.65 7.69 -24.18
CA MET A 81 4.67 8.75 -23.90
C MET A 81 5.35 9.99 -23.29
N LEU A 82 6.35 9.79 -22.42
CA LEU A 82 7.17 10.85 -21.85
C LEU A 82 7.87 11.68 -22.94
N LEU A 83 8.54 11.03 -23.89
CA LEU A 83 9.19 11.71 -25.02
C LEU A 83 8.19 12.42 -25.94
N THR A 84 6.97 11.89 -26.05
CA THR A 84 5.90 12.54 -26.82
C THR A 84 5.49 13.85 -26.17
N LEU A 85 5.32 13.87 -24.85
CA LEU A 85 4.99 15.08 -24.10
C LEU A 85 6.16 16.08 -24.07
N ASP A 86 7.39 15.62 -23.90
CA ASP A 86 8.57 16.49 -23.96
C ASP A 86 8.76 17.13 -25.33
N SER A 87 8.34 16.48 -26.43
CA SER A 87 8.37 17.13 -27.75
C SER A 87 7.36 18.28 -27.89
N GLN A 88 6.37 18.36 -27.01
CA GLN A 88 5.36 19.44 -26.96
C GLN A 88 5.70 20.51 -25.92
N LEU A 89 6.22 20.09 -24.76
CA LEU A 89 6.45 20.95 -23.59
C LEU A 89 7.92 21.38 -23.42
N HIS A 90 8.86 20.70 -24.08
CA HIS A 90 10.30 20.98 -24.07
C HIS A 90 10.89 21.20 -22.67
N PHE A 91 10.61 20.28 -21.73
CA PHE A 91 10.98 20.44 -20.33
C PHE A 91 12.20 19.64 -19.89
N LEU A 92 12.54 18.56 -20.61
CA LEU A 92 13.71 17.76 -20.28
C LEU A 92 15.00 18.50 -20.62
N ALA A 93 16.02 18.36 -19.76
CA ALA A 93 17.36 18.81 -20.07
C ALA A 93 17.89 18.12 -21.34
N PRO A 94 18.71 18.80 -22.18
CA PRO A 94 19.14 18.26 -23.48
C PRO A 94 19.89 16.93 -23.38
N ASP A 95 20.73 16.76 -22.37
CA ASP A 95 21.49 15.55 -22.05
C ASP A 95 20.54 14.39 -21.69
N LEU A 96 19.62 14.62 -20.76
CA LEU A 96 18.60 13.64 -20.35
C LEU A 96 17.73 13.24 -21.56
N ARG A 97 17.23 14.21 -22.33
CA ARG A 97 16.45 13.95 -23.55
C ARG A 97 17.22 13.05 -24.51
N GLY A 98 18.50 13.33 -24.76
CA GLY A 98 19.36 12.53 -25.61
C GLY A 98 19.53 11.10 -25.10
N LEU A 99 19.71 10.93 -23.79
CA LEU A 99 19.77 9.61 -23.15
C LEU A 99 18.46 8.84 -23.33
N LEU A 100 17.31 9.46 -23.03
CA LEU A 100 16.00 8.83 -23.14
C LEU A 100 15.68 8.41 -24.58
N GLN A 101 16.00 9.25 -25.57
CA GLN A 101 15.83 8.92 -26.98
C GLN A 101 16.71 7.73 -27.40
N ASN A 102 17.93 7.63 -26.88
CA ASN A 102 18.81 6.50 -27.15
C ASN A 102 18.33 5.22 -26.45
N LEU A 103 17.84 5.32 -25.22
CA LEU A 103 17.25 4.19 -24.49
C LEU A 103 16.00 3.68 -25.21
N ARG A 104 15.13 4.57 -25.71
CA ARG A 104 13.92 4.21 -26.47
C ARG A 104 14.20 3.38 -27.72
N LYS A 105 15.35 3.60 -28.37
CA LYS A 105 15.79 2.80 -29.53
C LYS A 105 16.11 1.36 -29.14
N ARG A 106 16.59 1.13 -27.90
CA ARG A 106 17.01 -0.18 -27.37
C ARG A 106 15.87 -0.94 -26.72
N LEU A 107 14.90 -0.26 -26.10
CA LEU A 107 13.78 -0.90 -25.44
C LEU A 107 12.64 -1.24 -26.40
N ARG A 108 12.18 -2.49 -26.32
CA ARG A 108 11.02 -3.02 -27.05
C ARG A 108 10.17 -3.83 -26.07
N PRO A 109 8.83 -3.69 -26.09
CA PRO A 109 7.95 -4.56 -25.30
C PRO A 109 8.17 -6.03 -25.68
N LEU A 110 8.07 -6.92 -24.69
CA LEU A 110 8.07 -8.35 -24.93
C LEU A 110 6.71 -8.79 -25.48
N ALA A 111 6.74 -9.83 -26.32
CA ALA A 111 5.52 -10.57 -26.64
C ALA A 111 5.15 -11.45 -25.43
N PRO A 112 3.86 -11.76 -25.22
CA PRO A 112 3.43 -12.69 -24.17
C PRO A 112 4.21 -14.01 -24.27
N ASN A 113 4.72 -14.48 -23.13
CA ASN A 113 5.50 -15.71 -23.04
C ASN A 113 4.79 -16.71 -22.10
N PRO A 114 4.08 -17.72 -22.64
CA PRO A 114 3.34 -18.68 -21.82
C PRO A 114 4.21 -19.47 -20.84
N ALA A 115 5.45 -19.81 -21.23
CA ALA A 115 6.37 -20.54 -20.36
C ALA A 115 6.77 -19.71 -19.14
N TRP A 116 7.03 -18.42 -19.33
CA TRP A 116 7.24 -17.51 -18.20
C TRP A 116 5.98 -17.36 -17.35
N GLN A 117 4.80 -17.25 -17.94
CA GLN A 117 3.54 -17.08 -17.20
C GLN A 117 3.25 -18.29 -16.29
N GLU A 118 3.45 -19.51 -16.80
CA GLU A 118 3.32 -20.74 -16.02
C GLU A 118 4.34 -20.78 -14.87
N LEU A 119 5.59 -20.40 -15.14
CA LEU A 119 6.66 -20.36 -14.16
C LEU A 119 6.47 -19.26 -13.09
N ALA A 120 5.98 -18.09 -13.48
CA ALA A 120 5.66 -16.99 -12.58
C ALA A 120 4.59 -17.42 -11.55
N ALA A 121 3.62 -18.22 -12.00
CA ALA A 121 2.53 -18.75 -11.19
C ALA A 121 2.94 -19.93 -10.28
N SER A 122 4.00 -20.68 -10.60
CA SER A 122 4.37 -21.89 -9.85
C SER A 122 4.98 -21.62 -8.47
N GLY A 123 5.53 -20.41 -8.26
CA GLY A 123 6.27 -20.06 -7.04
C GLY A 123 7.67 -20.67 -6.94
N ASP A 124 8.16 -21.38 -7.97
CA ASP A 124 9.50 -21.98 -7.98
C ASP A 124 10.58 -20.93 -8.30
N ASN A 125 11.12 -20.29 -7.27
CA ASN A 125 12.18 -19.27 -7.40
C ASN A 125 13.45 -19.81 -8.07
N SER A 126 13.79 -21.08 -7.88
CA SER A 126 14.98 -21.69 -8.50
C SER A 126 14.80 -21.85 -10.01
N ALA A 127 13.62 -22.28 -10.44
CA ALA A 127 13.29 -22.36 -11.86
C ALA A 127 13.16 -20.96 -12.49
N LYS A 128 12.57 -19.98 -11.79
CA LYS A 128 12.53 -18.57 -12.21
C LYS A 128 13.93 -18.02 -12.46
N ALA A 129 14.85 -18.20 -11.51
CA ALA A 129 16.23 -17.74 -11.64
C ALA A 129 16.91 -18.31 -12.90
N ARG A 130 16.84 -19.64 -13.11
CA ARG A 130 17.44 -20.28 -14.30
C ARG A 130 16.87 -19.76 -15.62
N PHE A 131 15.56 -19.53 -15.68
CA PHE A 131 14.92 -18.95 -16.86
C PHE A 131 15.43 -17.52 -17.10
N LEU A 132 15.43 -16.69 -16.06
CA LEU A 132 15.84 -15.29 -16.14
C LEU A 132 17.31 -15.12 -16.50
N GLU A 133 18.20 -16.00 -16.04
CA GLU A 133 19.63 -15.98 -16.43
C GLU A 133 19.81 -16.10 -17.94
N GLN A 134 19.06 -17.00 -18.58
CA GLN A 134 19.12 -17.20 -20.03
C GLN A 134 18.46 -16.03 -20.76
N ALA A 135 17.28 -15.59 -20.28
CA ALA A 135 16.51 -14.53 -20.90
C ALA A 135 17.23 -13.17 -20.86
N ALA A 136 17.86 -12.85 -19.72
CA ALA A 136 18.62 -11.62 -19.52
C ALA A 136 19.86 -11.56 -20.43
N ALA A 137 20.52 -12.68 -20.72
CA ALA A 137 21.70 -12.73 -21.58
C ALA A 137 21.40 -12.53 -23.09
N THR A 138 20.12 -12.39 -23.48
CA THR A 138 19.73 -12.13 -24.87
C THR A 138 19.73 -10.64 -25.21
N PRO A 139 19.67 -10.26 -26.51
CA PRO A 139 19.44 -8.86 -26.89
C PRO A 139 18.14 -8.25 -26.35
N GLN A 140 17.17 -9.07 -25.92
CA GLN A 140 15.93 -8.64 -25.26
C GLN A 140 16.08 -8.54 -23.73
N GLY A 141 17.27 -8.77 -23.18
CA GLY A 141 17.55 -8.76 -21.74
C GLY A 141 16.95 -7.57 -20.99
N PRO A 142 17.13 -6.31 -21.46
CA PRO A 142 16.52 -5.15 -20.82
C PRO A 142 14.99 -5.21 -20.73
N ALA A 143 14.33 -5.76 -21.73
CA ALA A 143 12.88 -5.93 -21.74
C ALA A 143 12.44 -7.03 -20.76
N TRP A 144 13.23 -8.11 -20.64
CA TRP A 144 13.03 -9.13 -19.61
C TRP A 144 13.19 -8.56 -18.21
N ILE A 145 14.25 -7.79 -17.92
CA ILE A 145 14.42 -7.14 -16.61
C ILE A 145 13.23 -6.22 -16.30
N SER A 146 12.71 -5.49 -17.29
CA SER A 146 11.52 -4.64 -17.09
C SER A 146 10.28 -5.44 -16.72
N GLU A 147 10.01 -6.52 -17.46
CA GLU A 147 8.82 -7.36 -17.27
C GLU A 147 8.87 -8.14 -15.95
N THR A 148 10.05 -8.57 -15.55
CA THR A 148 10.24 -9.50 -14.42
C THR A 148 10.88 -8.86 -13.20
N TRP A 149 10.94 -7.53 -13.13
CA TRP A 149 11.58 -6.80 -12.03
C TRP A 149 11.13 -7.28 -10.65
N THR A 150 9.82 -7.41 -10.45
CA THR A 150 9.23 -7.88 -9.19
C THR A 150 9.59 -9.33 -8.86
N ASP A 151 9.76 -10.19 -9.86
CA ASP A 151 10.19 -11.58 -9.67
C ASP A 151 11.70 -11.66 -9.40
N LEU A 152 12.49 -10.80 -10.06
CA LEU A 152 13.93 -10.70 -9.86
C LEU A 152 14.27 -10.24 -8.43
N VAL A 153 13.58 -9.22 -7.93
CA VAL A 153 13.70 -8.71 -6.56
C VAL A 153 13.21 -9.74 -5.53
N ALA A 154 12.31 -10.64 -5.92
CA ALA A 154 11.77 -11.69 -5.05
C ALA A 154 12.62 -12.97 -4.99
N LEU A 155 13.73 -13.05 -5.73
CA LEU A 155 14.64 -14.19 -5.63
C LEU A 155 15.34 -14.20 -4.27
N ASP A 156 15.48 -15.39 -3.66
CA ASP A 156 16.09 -15.51 -2.33
C ASP A 156 17.60 -15.19 -2.35
N ASP A 157 18.29 -15.60 -3.42
CA ASP A 157 19.72 -15.33 -3.61
C ASP A 157 19.96 -14.01 -4.36
N ARG A 158 20.32 -13.00 -3.58
CA ARG A 158 20.69 -11.66 -4.07
C ARG A 158 21.82 -11.70 -5.10
N GLU A 159 22.86 -12.53 -4.89
CA GLU A 159 24.01 -12.53 -5.82
C GLU A 159 23.60 -13.09 -7.18
N THR A 160 22.70 -14.07 -7.21
CA THR A 160 22.06 -14.52 -8.44
C THR A 160 21.22 -13.42 -9.09
N ALA A 161 20.42 -12.68 -8.33
CA ALA A 161 19.63 -11.58 -8.86
C ALA A 161 20.52 -10.47 -9.48
N LEU A 162 21.62 -10.09 -8.81
CA LEU A 162 22.61 -9.15 -9.34
C LEU A 162 23.31 -9.67 -10.60
N ARG A 163 23.62 -10.96 -10.66
CA ARG A 163 24.23 -11.59 -11.84
C ARG A 163 23.28 -11.59 -13.04
N ILE A 164 22.00 -11.88 -12.82
CA ILE A 164 20.95 -11.79 -13.85
C ILE A 164 20.84 -10.34 -14.37
N LEU A 165 20.80 -9.37 -13.47
CA LEU A 165 20.76 -7.95 -13.84
C LEU A 165 21.96 -7.55 -14.72
N ARG A 166 23.18 -7.94 -14.33
CA ARG A 166 24.41 -7.69 -15.11
C ARG A 166 24.40 -8.36 -16.48
N ALA A 167 23.78 -9.54 -16.59
CA ALA A 167 23.68 -10.26 -17.87
C ALA A 167 22.85 -9.50 -18.92
N ALA A 168 21.94 -8.61 -18.49
CA ALA A 168 21.14 -7.77 -19.39
C ALA A 168 21.93 -6.68 -20.13
N ALA A 169 23.23 -6.53 -19.84
CA ALA A 169 24.16 -5.63 -20.54
C ALA A 169 23.61 -4.19 -20.67
N LEU A 170 23.04 -3.68 -19.58
CA LEU A 170 22.47 -2.34 -19.50
C LEU A 170 23.58 -1.26 -19.55
N PRO A 171 23.25 -0.02 -19.93
CA PRO A 171 24.16 1.11 -19.70
C PRO A 171 24.57 1.17 -18.23
N ARG A 172 25.86 1.42 -17.96
CA ARG A 172 26.46 1.35 -16.62
C ARG A 172 25.68 2.10 -15.54
N GLU A 173 25.28 3.34 -15.82
CA GLU A 173 24.51 4.15 -14.86
C GLU A 173 23.17 3.49 -14.49
N LEU A 174 22.49 2.91 -15.48
CA LEU A 174 21.20 2.27 -15.29
C LEU A 174 21.34 0.94 -14.53
N GLU A 175 22.36 0.15 -14.85
CA GLU A 175 22.71 -1.05 -14.07
C GLU A 175 22.99 -0.71 -12.61
N GLN A 176 23.80 0.33 -12.36
CA GLN A 176 24.12 0.78 -11.00
C GLN A 176 22.85 1.22 -10.24
N ARG A 177 21.98 2.01 -10.87
CA ARG A 177 20.71 2.45 -10.26
C ARG A 177 19.78 1.28 -9.93
N LEU A 178 19.65 0.29 -10.81
CA LEU A 178 18.81 -0.89 -10.56
C LEU A 178 19.43 -1.81 -9.49
N ALA A 179 20.75 -1.98 -9.52
CA ALA A 179 21.46 -2.74 -8.50
C ALA A 179 21.29 -2.14 -7.10
N LEU A 180 21.28 -0.80 -6.98
CA LEU A 180 20.99 -0.10 -5.72
C LEU A 180 19.58 -0.39 -5.19
N GLU A 181 18.56 -0.35 -6.05
CA GLU A 181 17.18 -0.69 -5.64
C GLU A 181 17.06 -2.16 -5.21
N LEU A 182 17.69 -3.06 -5.95
CA LEU A 182 17.73 -4.48 -5.61
C LEU A 182 18.39 -4.68 -4.23
N LEU A 183 19.57 -4.09 -4.01
CA LEU A 183 20.26 -4.15 -2.72
C LEU A 183 19.38 -3.62 -1.58
N HIS A 184 18.72 -2.48 -1.80
CA HIS A 184 17.81 -1.88 -0.84
C HIS A 184 16.64 -2.81 -0.48
N HIS A 185 16.01 -3.44 -1.46
CA HIS A 185 14.92 -4.40 -1.21
C HIS A 185 15.38 -5.67 -0.50
N HIS A 186 16.65 -6.04 -0.63
CA HIS A 186 17.29 -7.10 0.15
C HIS A 186 17.82 -6.62 1.52
N GLY A 187 17.46 -5.42 1.96
CA GLY A 187 17.83 -4.87 3.27
C GLY A 187 19.30 -4.48 3.39
N GLN A 188 19.99 -4.25 2.27
CA GLN A 188 21.37 -3.78 2.27
C GLN A 188 21.46 -2.31 1.91
N ASP A 189 22.14 -1.55 2.77
CA ASP A 189 22.54 -0.19 2.45
C ASP A 189 23.77 -0.22 1.54
N ALA A 190 23.67 0.49 0.42
CA ALA A 190 24.76 0.71 -0.50
C ALA A 190 25.00 2.22 -0.63
N PRO A 191 26.26 2.67 -0.78
CA PRO A 191 26.56 4.08 -0.93
C PRO A 191 25.89 4.62 -2.20
N LEU A 192 25.22 5.76 -2.06
CA LEU A 192 24.67 6.47 -3.20
C LEU A 192 25.81 7.00 -4.08
N PRO A 193 25.66 6.99 -5.41
CA PRO A 193 26.67 7.51 -6.32
C PRO A 193 26.88 9.01 -6.08
N GLU A 194 28.14 9.44 -6.12
CA GLU A 194 28.51 10.85 -6.03
C GLU A 194 28.42 11.54 -7.41
N GLY A 195 27.97 12.80 -7.42
CA GLY A 195 27.93 13.64 -8.61
C GLY A 195 26.59 13.64 -9.35
N PRO A 196 26.52 14.28 -10.54
CA PRO A 196 25.31 14.36 -11.34
C PRO A 196 24.84 12.97 -11.81
N SER A 197 23.53 12.73 -11.75
CA SER A 197 22.90 11.52 -12.27
C SER A 197 21.57 11.84 -12.94
N HIS A 198 21.26 11.11 -14.01
CA HIS A 198 19.95 11.11 -14.66
C HIS A 198 18.85 10.50 -13.80
N HIS A 199 19.21 9.95 -12.63
CA HIS A 199 18.29 9.42 -11.62
C HIS A 199 18.31 10.20 -10.29
N ALA A 200 18.79 11.44 -10.31
CA ALA A 200 18.90 12.27 -9.10
C ALA A 200 17.60 12.37 -8.28
N PRO A 201 16.40 12.58 -8.86
CA PRO A 201 15.16 12.61 -8.07
C PRO A 201 14.90 11.30 -7.31
N TRP A 202 15.13 10.16 -7.96
CA TRP A 202 14.95 8.85 -7.32
C TRP A 202 15.99 8.58 -6.23
N LEU A 203 17.26 8.93 -6.46
CA LEU A 203 18.34 8.79 -5.47
C LEU A 203 18.09 9.63 -4.22
N LEU A 204 17.58 10.86 -4.39
CA LEU A 204 17.18 11.72 -3.28
C LEU A 204 16.01 11.13 -2.50
N HIS A 205 15.02 10.59 -3.21
CA HIS A 205 13.93 9.88 -2.56
C HIS A 205 14.45 8.69 -1.74
N LEU A 206 15.38 7.91 -2.29
CA LEU A 206 16.00 6.77 -1.58
C LEU A 206 16.75 7.24 -0.32
N GLU A 207 17.49 8.36 -0.39
CA GLU A 207 18.14 8.96 0.78
C GLU A 207 17.13 9.39 1.84
N ALA A 208 16.01 10.03 1.45
CA ALA A 208 14.96 10.41 2.39
C ALA A 208 14.39 9.19 3.12
N ARG A 209 14.16 8.08 2.39
CA ARG A 209 13.72 6.81 2.97
C ARG A 209 14.74 6.25 3.97
N ARG A 210 16.04 6.32 3.64
CA ARG A 210 17.15 5.92 4.52
C ARG A 210 17.13 6.73 5.83
N LEU A 211 17.01 8.05 5.72
CA LEU A 211 16.94 8.97 6.87
C LEU A 211 15.72 8.69 7.76
N LEU A 212 14.54 8.42 7.18
CA LEU A 212 13.34 8.04 7.96
C LEU A 212 13.57 6.76 8.76
N ARG A 213 14.16 5.73 8.13
CA ARG A 213 14.48 4.45 8.78
C ARG A 213 15.52 4.62 9.88
N ASP A 214 16.50 5.49 9.68
CA ASP A 214 17.55 5.81 10.65
C ASP A 214 17.06 6.79 11.74
N GLY A 215 15.80 7.24 11.68
CA GLY A 215 15.16 8.13 12.66
C GLY A 215 15.41 9.64 12.46
N ASP A 216 16.18 10.04 11.44
CA ASP A 216 16.39 11.46 11.08
C ASP A 216 15.21 12.02 10.26
N ARG A 217 14.07 12.15 10.94
CA ARG A 217 12.86 12.77 10.35
C ARG A 217 13.11 14.19 9.83
N PRO A 218 13.83 15.09 10.53
CA PRO A 218 14.11 16.43 10.00
C PRO A 218 14.94 16.40 8.71
N GLY A 219 15.94 15.52 8.62
CA GLY A 219 16.72 15.31 7.41
C GLY A 219 15.88 14.81 6.25
N ALA A 220 15.06 13.78 6.48
CA ALA A 220 14.14 13.27 5.47
C ALA A 220 13.15 14.34 5.00
N ALA A 221 12.54 15.09 5.92
CA ALA A 221 11.58 16.13 5.62
C ALA A 221 12.15 17.22 4.70
N ARG A 222 13.42 17.62 4.90
CA ARG A 222 14.11 18.57 4.01
C ARG A 222 14.22 18.04 2.57
N ILE A 223 14.60 16.77 2.41
CA ILE A 223 14.74 16.16 1.07
C ILE A 223 13.36 15.99 0.41
N LEU A 224 12.37 15.48 1.14
CA LEU A 224 11.02 15.29 0.64
C LEU A 224 10.37 16.63 0.24
N ARG A 225 10.62 17.70 0.98
CA ARG A 225 10.21 19.06 0.62
C ARG A 225 10.81 19.49 -0.72
N ALA A 226 12.12 19.35 -0.89
CA ALA A 226 12.79 19.75 -2.13
C ALA A 226 12.29 18.95 -3.35
N LEU A 227 12.02 17.65 -3.16
CA LEU A 227 11.38 16.83 -4.18
C LEU A 227 9.96 17.31 -4.48
N LEU A 228 9.18 17.67 -3.45
CA LEU A 228 7.81 18.16 -3.61
C LEU A 228 7.76 19.52 -4.31
N ASP A 229 8.74 20.39 -4.10
CA ASP A 229 8.84 21.68 -4.81
C ASP A 229 9.03 21.46 -6.33
N ALA A 230 9.74 20.39 -6.73
CA ALA A 230 9.89 19.99 -8.12
C ALA A 230 8.70 19.19 -8.67
N MET A 231 7.97 18.48 -7.79
CA MET A 231 6.84 17.60 -8.14
C MET A 231 5.57 17.94 -7.34
N PRO A 232 5.05 19.18 -7.40
CA PRO A 232 3.94 19.62 -6.55
C PRO A 232 2.59 18.93 -6.86
N TRP A 233 2.51 18.23 -8.00
CA TRP A 233 1.38 17.41 -8.41
C TRP A 233 1.39 16.00 -7.80
N HIS A 234 2.48 15.58 -7.14
CA HIS A 234 2.68 14.20 -6.71
C HIS A 234 1.99 13.92 -5.36
N ALA A 235 0.86 13.21 -5.40
CA ALA A 235 -0.01 13.00 -4.23
C ALA A 235 0.69 12.29 -3.07
N ASN A 236 1.32 11.12 -3.32
CA ASN A 236 1.96 10.36 -2.24
C ASN A 236 3.17 11.08 -1.63
N LEU A 237 3.99 11.73 -2.44
CA LEU A 237 5.12 12.54 -1.98
C LEU A 237 4.65 13.71 -1.12
N LEU A 238 3.54 14.37 -1.48
CA LEU A 238 2.94 15.43 -0.68
C LEU A 238 2.53 14.90 0.71
N LEU A 239 1.85 13.75 0.75
CA LEU A 239 1.43 13.11 1.99
C LEU A 239 2.64 12.69 2.85
N ALA A 240 3.66 12.06 2.25
CA ALA A 240 4.88 11.67 2.94
C ALA A 240 5.69 12.87 3.46
N ALA A 241 5.82 13.93 2.64
CA ALA A 241 6.48 15.17 3.04
C ALA A 241 5.71 15.88 4.16
N HIS A 242 4.38 15.83 4.12
CA HIS A 242 3.55 16.35 5.20
C HIS A 242 3.87 15.69 6.52
N ASP A 243 3.83 14.37 6.55
CA ASP A 243 3.96 13.64 7.80
C ASP A 243 5.39 13.63 8.33
N ALA A 244 6.39 13.55 7.44
CA ALA A 244 7.78 13.69 7.82
C ALA A 244 8.06 15.05 8.50
N ALA A 245 7.42 16.12 8.03
CA ALA A 245 7.65 17.49 8.50
C ALA A 245 6.78 17.89 9.70
N LEU A 246 5.52 17.46 9.74
CA LEU A 246 4.50 18.03 10.63
C LEU A 246 3.87 17.02 11.59
N LEU A 247 3.96 15.72 11.32
CA LEU A 247 3.41 14.73 12.24
C LEU A 247 4.32 14.61 13.46
N PRO A 248 3.78 14.68 14.69
CA PRO A 248 4.59 14.45 15.88
C PRO A 248 5.16 13.03 15.87
N SER A 249 6.31 12.86 16.52
CA SER A 249 6.82 11.50 16.78
C SER A 249 5.92 10.82 17.81
N ASP A 250 5.65 9.54 17.59
CA ASP A 250 4.86 8.76 18.53
C ASP A 250 5.61 8.66 19.86
N GLY A 251 4.87 8.91 20.94
CA GLY A 251 5.37 8.85 22.31
C GLY A 251 5.22 7.45 22.93
N PRO A 252 5.25 7.35 24.27
CA PRO A 252 4.90 6.09 24.94
C PRO A 252 3.46 5.66 24.61
N LEU A 253 3.13 4.41 24.93
CA LEU A 253 1.79 3.86 24.79
C LEU A 253 0.75 4.77 25.48
N PRO A 254 -0.23 5.32 24.74
CA PRO A 254 -1.28 6.14 25.35
C PRO A 254 -2.09 5.38 26.40
N GLU A 255 -2.50 6.07 27.47
CA GLU A 255 -3.40 5.53 28.50
C GLU A 255 -4.84 5.43 27.99
N ALA A 256 -5.08 4.50 27.06
CA ALA A 256 -6.39 4.20 26.51
C ALA A 256 -6.64 2.68 26.60
N ARG A 257 -7.56 2.28 27.49
CA ARG A 257 -7.89 0.86 27.69
C ARG A 257 -8.39 0.27 26.37
N THR A 258 -7.65 -0.70 25.84
CA THR A 258 -7.85 -1.28 24.52
C THR A 258 -7.93 -2.79 24.64
N ALA A 259 -8.99 -3.41 24.12
CA ALA A 259 -9.06 -4.86 24.01
C ALA A 259 -8.32 -5.33 22.76
N LEU A 260 -7.40 -6.27 22.90
CA LEU A 260 -6.67 -6.87 21.77
C LEU A 260 -7.36 -8.18 21.39
N LEU A 261 -7.89 -8.26 20.17
CA LEU A 261 -8.85 -9.27 19.74
C LEU A 261 -8.27 -10.11 18.60
N VAL A 262 -8.16 -11.41 18.81
CA VAL A 262 -7.76 -12.39 17.79
C VAL A 262 -8.86 -13.44 17.66
N TYR A 263 -9.13 -13.93 16.46
CA TYR A 263 -9.93 -15.15 16.28
C TYR A 263 -9.20 -16.09 15.32
N SER A 264 -9.32 -17.39 15.56
CA SER A 264 -8.62 -18.41 14.78
C SER A 264 -9.52 -19.59 14.41
N TRP A 265 -9.20 -20.24 13.30
CA TRP A 265 -9.79 -21.51 12.90
C TRP A 265 -8.76 -22.39 12.20
N ASN A 266 -8.39 -23.50 12.84
CA ASN A 266 -7.48 -24.52 12.30
C ASN A 266 -6.11 -23.97 11.84
N LYS A 267 -5.48 -23.13 12.67
CA LYS A 267 -4.21 -22.44 12.37
C LYS A 267 -3.29 -22.40 13.61
N ALA A 268 -3.11 -23.55 14.27
CA ALA A 268 -2.38 -23.64 15.54
C ALA A 268 -1.02 -22.91 15.54
N GLU A 269 -0.17 -23.20 14.55
CA GLU A 269 1.19 -22.64 14.47
C GLU A 269 1.19 -21.13 14.21
N LEU A 270 0.41 -20.66 13.23
CA LEU A 270 0.33 -19.23 12.90
C LEU A 270 -0.25 -18.42 14.06
N THR A 271 -1.27 -18.97 14.73
CA THR A 271 -1.90 -18.34 15.89
C THR A 271 -0.91 -18.20 17.04
N ALA A 272 -0.07 -19.23 17.27
CA ALA A 272 0.99 -19.17 18.26
C ALA A 272 1.99 -18.06 17.92
N GLN A 273 2.49 -18.01 16.69
CA GLN A 273 3.44 -16.99 16.23
C GLN A 273 2.87 -15.57 16.40
N THR A 274 1.61 -15.38 16.01
CA THR A 274 0.89 -14.10 16.16
C THR A 274 0.83 -13.67 17.62
N LEU A 275 0.35 -14.56 18.51
CA LEU A 275 0.21 -14.25 19.93
C LEU A 275 1.57 -14.05 20.61
N GLU A 276 2.60 -14.79 20.22
CA GLU A 276 3.96 -14.58 20.72
C GLU A 276 4.51 -13.21 20.32
N SER A 277 4.32 -12.79 19.06
CA SER A 277 4.71 -11.44 18.62
C SER A 277 3.92 -10.35 19.36
N LEU A 278 2.63 -10.58 19.61
CA LEU A 278 1.76 -9.70 20.37
C LEU A 278 2.28 -9.52 21.81
N PHE A 279 2.57 -10.61 22.53
CA PHE A 279 3.06 -10.54 23.90
C PHE A 279 4.51 -10.05 24.01
N ALA A 280 5.31 -10.17 22.94
CA ALA A 280 6.64 -9.59 22.86
C ALA A 280 6.62 -8.06 22.63
N SER A 281 5.50 -7.51 22.14
CA SER A 281 5.35 -6.09 21.85
C SER A 281 4.90 -5.26 23.07
N ARG A 282 4.98 -3.93 22.98
CA ARG A 282 4.62 -3.00 24.07
C ARG A 282 3.11 -2.78 24.15
N ILE A 283 2.39 -3.79 24.63
CA ILE A 283 0.93 -3.73 24.82
C ILE A 283 0.50 -3.21 26.20
N GLY A 284 1.43 -3.01 27.14
CA GLY A 284 1.11 -2.60 28.52
C GLY A 284 0.23 -3.63 29.24
N ASP A 285 -0.78 -3.15 29.97
CA ASP A 285 -1.77 -3.98 30.68
C ASP A 285 -3.08 -4.18 29.89
N ASN A 286 -3.04 -3.94 28.58
CA ASN A 286 -4.21 -4.14 27.73
C ASN A 286 -4.60 -5.63 27.68
N PRO A 287 -5.88 -5.97 27.90
CA PRO A 287 -6.34 -7.36 27.91
C PRO A 287 -6.35 -7.97 26.51
N VAL A 288 -5.98 -9.25 26.42
CA VAL A 288 -5.99 -10.02 25.17
C VAL A 288 -7.13 -11.04 25.21
N PHE A 289 -7.93 -11.06 24.14
CA PHE A 289 -9.02 -12.00 23.96
C PHE A 289 -8.80 -12.78 22.66
N VAL A 290 -8.84 -14.10 22.76
CA VAL A 290 -8.68 -15.00 21.61
C VAL A 290 -9.90 -15.88 21.49
N LEU A 291 -10.51 -15.89 20.30
CA LEU A 291 -11.63 -16.77 20.00
C LEU A 291 -11.16 -17.94 19.13
N ASP A 292 -11.24 -19.14 19.68
CA ASP A 292 -11.17 -20.38 18.91
C ASP A 292 -12.53 -20.66 18.25
N ASN A 293 -12.58 -20.50 16.93
CA ASN A 293 -13.81 -20.53 16.14
C ASN A 293 -14.18 -21.96 15.74
N GLY A 294 -14.22 -22.87 16.72
CA GLY A 294 -14.54 -24.28 16.53
C GLY A 294 -13.46 -25.05 15.77
N SER A 295 -12.19 -24.86 16.17
CA SER A 295 -11.07 -25.61 15.58
C SER A 295 -11.11 -27.10 15.97
N THR A 296 -10.60 -27.92 15.06
CA THR A 296 -10.50 -29.39 15.20
C THR A 296 -9.06 -29.88 15.13
N ASP A 297 -8.10 -28.98 14.90
CA ASP A 297 -6.66 -29.24 14.92
C ASP A 297 -6.07 -28.98 16.34
N ASP A 298 -4.76 -28.72 16.41
CA ASP A 298 -4.05 -28.43 17.66
C ASP A 298 -4.26 -26.99 18.19
N THR A 299 -5.07 -26.16 17.53
CA THR A 299 -5.34 -24.77 17.96
C THR A 299 -5.87 -24.70 19.40
N PRO A 300 -6.86 -25.51 19.83
CA PRO A 300 -7.38 -25.45 21.20
C PRO A 300 -6.31 -25.79 22.24
N GLN A 301 -5.43 -26.75 21.95
CA GLN A 301 -4.34 -27.11 22.87
C GLN A 301 -3.28 -26.01 22.92
N THR A 302 -2.96 -25.41 21.78
CA THR A 302 -2.03 -24.29 21.66
C THR A 302 -2.49 -23.10 22.49
N LEU A 303 -3.77 -22.73 22.39
CA LEU A 303 -4.35 -21.63 23.15
C LEU A 303 -4.37 -21.90 24.66
N ARG A 304 -4.65 -23.14 25.09
CA ARG A 304 -4.53 -23.53 26.50
C ARG A 304 -3.10 -23.35 27.02
N ASN A 305 -2.10 -23.83 26.27
CA ASN A 305 -0.70 -23.68 26.65
C ASN A 305 -0.27 -22.21 26.77
N LEU A 306 -0.74 -21.35 25.85
CA LEU A 306 -0.46 -19.91 25.90
C LEU A 306 -1.17 -19.24 27.08
N GLN A 307 -2.41 -19.65 27.38
CA GLN A 307 -3.13 -19.15 28.54
C GLN A 307 -2.46 -19.54 29.86
N ASP A 308 -1.96 -20.78 29.98
CA ASP A 308 -1.17 -21.23 31.14
C ASP A 308 0.13 -20.42 31.29
N ARG A 309 0.76 -20.04 30.17
CA ARG A 309 2.01 -19.27 30.15
C ARG A 309 1.82 -17.80 30.52
N TYR A 310 0.80 -17.13 29.99
CA TYR A 310 0.59 -15.68 30.16
C TYR A 310 -0.39 -15.32 31.28
N GLY A 311 -1.17 -16.30 31.76
CA GLY A 311 -2.15 -16.13 32.83
C GLY A 311 -3.54 -15.72 32.33
N HIS A 312 -4.57 -16.21 33.02
CA HIS A 312 -5.97 -15.98 32.70
C HIS A 312 -6.41 -14.50 32.78
N ASP A 313 -5.75 -13.70 33.62
CA ASP A 313 -6.04 -12.26 33.74
C ASP A 313 -5.54 -11.46 32.52
N ARG A 314 -4.53 -11.98 31.81
CA ARG A 314 -3.91 -11.33 30.64
C ARG A 314 -4.49 -11.85 29.33
N LEU A 315 -4.78 -13.15 29.27
CA LEU A 315 -5.25 -13.86 28.08
C LEU A 315 -6.55 -14.60 28.37
N THR A 316 -7.65 -14.09 27.80
CA THR A 316 -8.95 -14.76 27.83
C THR A 316 -9.15 -15.54 26.53
N VAL A 317 -9.37 -16.85 26.65
CA VAL A 317 -9.69 -17.74 25.52
C VAL A 317 -11.18 -18.06 25.52
N VAL A 318 -11.83 -17.88 24.38
CA VAL A 318 -13.23 -18.24 24.15
C VAL A 318 -13.27 -19.32 23.07
N THR A 319 -13.82 -20.49 23.38
CA THR A 319 -13.96 -21.58 22.40
C THR A 319 -15.42 -21.76 22.00
N LEU A 320 -15.68 -21.66 20.69
CA LEU A 320 -16.98 -21.97 20.11
C LEU A 320 -17.07 -23.45 19.71
N PRO A 321 -18.26 -24.07 19.76
CA PRO A 321 -18.43 -25.47 19.37
C PRO A 321 -18.38 -25.69 17.85
N VAL A 322 -18.57 -24.63 17.07
CA VAL A 322 -18.61 -24.65 15.60
C VAL A 322 -18.04 -23.35 15.03
N ASN A 323 -17.52 -23.41 13.80
CA ASN A 323 -17.10 -22.22 13.07
C ASN A 323 -18.32 -21.38 12.64
N VAL A 324 -18.40 -20.14 13.13
CA VAL A 324 -19.49 -19.20 12.84
C VAL A 324 -19.15 -18.14 11.78
N GLY A 325 -18.00 -18.27 11.12
CA GLY A 325 -17.44 -17.28 10.20
C GLY A 325 -16.78 -16.09 10.92
N ALA A 326 -16.01 -15.29 10.17
CA ALA A 326 -15.26 -14.16 10.69
C ALA A 326 -16.16 -13.04 11.26
N PRO A 327 -17.24 -12.59 10.59
CA PRO A 327 -18.18 -11.62 11.17
C PRO A 327 -18.78 -12.10 12.51
N GLY A 328 -19.16 -13.37 12.58
CA GLY A 328 -19.72 -13.97 13.80
C GLY A 328 -18.71 -13.99 14.95
N ALA A 329 -17.48 -14.42 14.68
CA ALA A 329 -16.38 -14.42 15.65
C ALA A 329 -16.05 -13.02 16.16
N ARG A 330 -15.91 -12.04 15.26
CA ARG A 330 -15.67 -10.63 15.62
C ARG A 330 -16.78 -10.06 16.49
N ASN A 331 -18.04 -10.33 16.14
CA ASN A 331 -19.19 -9.87 16.91
C ASN A 331 -19.28 -10.55 18.29
N TRP A 332 -18.89 -11.82 18.39
CA TRP A 332 -18.83 -12.51 19.67
C TRP A 332 -17.84 -11.82 20.60
N LEU A 333 -16.62 -11.56 20.12
CA LEU A 333 -15.60 -10.85 20.89
C LEU A 333 -16.08 -9.45 21.31
N LEU A 334 -16.71 -8.68 20.42
CA LEU A 334 -17.30 -7.36 20.76
C LEU A 334 -18.46 -7.44 21.76
N SER A 335 -19.09 -8.60 21.91
CA SER A 335 -20.19 -8.77 22.86
C SER A 335 -19.71 -8.98 24.29
N LEU A 336 -18.44 -9.34 24.50
CA LEU A 336 -17.89 -9.60 25.83
C LEU A 336 -17.92 -8.32 26.69
N PRO A 337 -18.44 -8.37 27.93
CA PRO A 337 -18.54 -7.20 28.81
C PRO A 337 -17.23 -6.46 29.02
N GLU A 338 -16.13 -7.20 29.16
CA GLU A 338 -14.78 -6.68 29.37
C GLU A 338 -14.26 -5.92 28.14
N VAL A 339 -14.61 -6.40 26.94
CA VAL A 339 -14.32 -5.72 25.67
C VAL A 339 -15.16 -4.46 25.56
N ARG A 340 -16.47 -4.52 25.85
CA ARG A 340 -17.37 -3.34 25.80
C ARG A 340 -17.02 -2.26 26.82
N ALA A 341 -16.30 -2.61 27.89
CA ALA A 341 -15.80 -1.67 28.88
C ALA A 341 -14.51 -0.92 28.44
N CYS A 342 -13.89 -1.32 27.33
CA CYS A 342 -12.71 -0.65 26.78
C CYS A 342 -13.11 0.59 25.95
N ARG A 343 -12.15 1.48 25.72
CA ARG A 343 -12.30 2.60 24.77
C ARG A 343 -12.17 2.13 23.33
N TYR A 344 -11.21 1.24 23.09
CA TYR A 344 -10.89 0.73 21.76
C TYR A 344 -10.89 -0.80 21.72
N ALA A 345 -11.06 -1.36 20.53
CA ALA A 345 -10.83 -2.77 20.23
C ALA A 345 -9.91 -2.90 19.02
N ALA A 346 -8.73 -3.50 19.19
CA ALA A 346 -7.80 -3.78 18.12
C ALA A 346 -8.01 -5.22 17.62
N PHE A 347 -8.49 -5.41 16.40
CA PHE A 347 -8.52 -6.75 15.79
C PHE A 347 -7.23 -7.04 15.06
N LEU A 348 -6.82 -8.30 15.16
CA LEU A 348 -5.68 -8.88 14.48
C LEU A 348 -6.14 -10.20 13.84
N ASP A 349 -5.73 -10.44 12.60
CA ASP A 349 -5.82 -11.78 12.01
C ASP A 349 -4.79 -12.71 12.72
N ASP A 350 -4.97 -14.02 12.59
CA ASP A 350 -4.20 -15.03 13.34
C ASP A 350 -2.87 -15.43 12.68
N ASP A 351 -2.39 -14.64 11.73
CA ASP A 351 -1.20 -14.85 10.92
C ASP A 351 -0.44 -13.54 10.64
N VAL A 352 -0.33 -12.68 11.66
CA VAL A 352 0.39 -11.41 11.61
C VAL A 352 1.59 -11.38 12.55
N LEU A 353 2.65 -10.68 12.17
CA LEU A 353 3.80 -10.39 13.03
C LEU A 353 3.87 -8.90 13.33
N LEU A 354 3.89 -8.59 14.63
CA LEU A 354 3.72 -7.23 15.13
C LEU A 354 5.07 -6.57 15.48
N PRO A 355 5.34 -5.35 14.98
CA PRO A 355 6.43 -4.52 15.50
C PRO A 355 6.22 -4.17 16.97
N GLU A 356 7.31 -3.91 17.70
CA GLU A 356 7.25 -3.62 19.14
C GLU A 356 6.31 -2.44 19.51
N ASP A 357 6.19 -1.43 18.63
CA ASP A 357 5.47 -0.17 18.85
C ASP A 357 4.10 -0.08 18.15
N TRP A 358 3.57 -1.20 17.66
CA TRP A 358 2.35 -1.23 16.83
C TRP A 358 1.13 -0.58 17.50
N LEU A 359 0.87 -0.93 18.77
CA LEU A 359 -0.32 -0.45 19.47
C LEU A 359 -0.23 1.04 19.77
N SER A 360 0.95 1.54 20.14
CA SER A 360 1.17 2.97 20.35
C SER A 360 0.91 3.77 19.08
N LYS A 361 1.35 3.29 17.91
CA LYS A 361 1.12 3.96 16.62
C LYS A 361 -0.37 4.08 16.30
N LEU A 362 -1.13 2.99 16.44
CA LEU A 362 -2.58 3.01 16.23
C LEU A 362 -3.30 3.98 17.18
N LEU A 363 -2.92 3.98 18.47
CA LEU A 363 -3.55 4.83 19.48
C LEU A 363 -3.19 6.31 19.31
N HIS A 364 -1.95 6.65 18.95
CA HIS A 364 -1.56 8.04 18.65
C HIS A 364 -2.28 8.56 17.40
N ALA A 365 -2.41 7.73 16.37
CA ALA A 365 -3.19 8.07 15.19
C ALA A 365 -4.68 8.29 15.53
N ALA A 366 -5.28 7.41 16.34
CA ALA A 366 -6.65 7.56 16.82
C ALA A 366 -6.86 8.85 17.65
N ALA A 367 -5.89 9.18 18.52
CA ALA A 367 -5.96 10.39 19.34
C ALA A 367 -5.89 11.68 18.51
N ARG A 368 -5.13 11.66 17.40
CA ARG A 368 -5.02 12.79 16.46
C ARG A 368 -6.24 12.94 15.56
N HIS A 369 -7.01 11.87 15.37
CA HIS A 369 -8.18 11.82 14.50
C HIS A 369 -9.43 11.26 15.21
N PRO A 370 -9.93 11.94 16.26
CA PRO A 370 -11.08 11.48 17.05
C PRO A 370 -12.39 11.40 16.24
N GLU A 371 -12.44 11.99 15.04
CA GLU A 371 -13.57 11.88 14.11
C GLU A 371 -13.64 10.54 13.36
N CYS A 372 -12.56 9.75 13.36
CA CYS A 372 -12.50 8.48 12.64
C CYS A 372 -13.02 7.32 13.50
N ALA A 373 -13.77 6.38 12.89
CA ALA A 373 -14.32 5.21 13.61
C ALA A 373 -13.34 4.03 13.68
N THR A 374 -12.42 3.96 12.73
CA THR A 374 -11.48 2.86 12.56
C THR A 374 -10.12 3.45 12.20
N VAL A 375 -9.04 2.93 12.78
CA VAL A 375 -7.66 3.21 12.36
C VAL A 375 -7.03 1.91 11.87
N GLY A 376 -6.45 1.90 10.68
CA GLY A 376 -5.71 0.75 10.16
C GLY A 376 -4.34 1.15 9.65
N CYS A 377 -3.56 0.15 9.26
CA CYS A 377 -2.14 0.30 8.96
C CYS A 377 -1.76 -0.26 7.59
N CYS A 378 -0.48 -0.15 7.24
CA CYS A 378 0.06 -0.77 6.04
C CYS A 378 0.36 -2.26 6.28
N ILE A 379 -0.11 -3.12 5.38
CA ILE A 379 0.13 -4.57 5.45
C ILE A 379 1.14 -4.97 4.40
N ARG A 380 2.22 -5.64 4.84
CA ARG A 380 3.29 -6.17 3.99
C ARG A 380 3.18 -7.69 3.88
N ASP A 381 3.69 -8.23 2.79
CA ASP A 381 3.85 -9.68 2.62
C ASP A 381 5.05 -10.15 3.44
N HIS A 382 4.85 -11.06 4.40
CA HIS A 382 5.95 -11.53 5.25
C HIS A 382 7.06 -12.25 4.45
N ALA A 383 6.68 -13.07 3.46
CA ALA A 383 7.65 -13.80 2.63
C ALA A 383 8.38 -12.85 1.66
N HIS A 384 7.76 -11.72 1.32
CA HIS A 384 8.33 -10.71 0.44
C HIS A 384 8.13 -9.31 1.04
N PRO A 385 8.90 -8.91 2.09
CA PRO A 385 8.66 -7.66 2.82
C PRO A 385 8.72 -6.38 1.96
N HIS A 386 9.30 -6.48 0.77
CA HIS A 386 9.30 -5.45 -0.25
C HIS A 386 7.96 -5.31 -1.00
N LYS A 387 6.93 -6.13 -0.74
CA LYS A 387 5.61 -6.05 -1.37
C LYS A 387 4.58 -5.60 -0.36
N LEU A 388 3.79 -4.59 -0.75
CA LEU A 388 2.62 -4.19 0.01
C LEU A 388 1.42 -5.05 -0.40
N GLN A 389 0.77 -5.66 0.58
CA GLN A 389 -0.51 -6.33 0.37
C GLN A 389 -1.66 -5.31 0.42
N SER A 390 -1.60 -4.36 1.34
CA SER A 390 -2.60 -3.30 1.44
C SER A 390 -2.11 -2.02 2.11
N ALA A 391 -2.76 -0.93 1.75
CA ALA A 391 -2.66 0.37 2.39
C ALA A 391 -4.08 0.92 2.60
N ASP A 392 -4.40 2.11 2.10
CA ASP A 392 -5.78 2.62 2.14
C ASP A 392 -6.65 2.07 0.99
N TYR A 393 -7.92 1.83 1.30
CA TYR A 393 -8.93 1.38 0.34
C TYR A 393 -9.94 2.46 0.02
N HIS A 394 -10.35 2.45 -1.25
CA HIS A 394 -11.32 3.38 -1.80
C HIS A 394 -12.32 2.65 -2.69
N LEU A 395 -13.48 3.27 -2.93
CA LEU A 395 -14.45 2.77 -3.90
C LEU A 395 -14.48 3.66 -5.13
N LEU A 396 -14.58 3.02 -6.29
CA LEU A 396 -14.73 3.63 -7.59
C LEU A 396 -15.87 2.98 -8.35
N HIS A 397 -16.44 3.69 -9.31
CA HIS A 397 -17.28 3.05 -10.31
C HIS A 397 -16.47 2.08 -11.16
N ARG A 398 -17.14 1.01 -11.63
CA ARG A 398 -16.59 0.17 -12.68
C ARG A 398 -16.38 0.99 -13.95
N LEU A 399 -15.24 0.80 -14.60
CA LEU A 399 -14.93 1.48 -15.86
C LEU A 399 -15.57 0.72 -17.04
N PRO A 400 -15.99 1.43 -18.11
CA PRO A 400 -16.42 0.77 -19.35
C PRO A 400 -15.33 -0.16 -19.90
N GLY A 401 -15.70 -1.42 -20.17
CA GLY A 401 -14.77 -2.44 -20.70
C GLY A 401 -13.99 -3.23 -19.64
N ASP A 402 -14.14 -2.91 -18.35
CA ASP A 402 -13.63 -3.74 -17.26
C ASP A 402 -14.37 -5.08 -17.24
N GLN A 403 -13.64 -6.19 -17.17
CA GLN A 403 -14.22 -7.55 -17.10
C GLN A 403 -14.74 -7.86 -15.69
N GLY A 404 -14.36 -7.08 -14.67
CA GLY A 404 -14.81 -7.23 -13.29
C GLY A 404 -14.62 -8.63 -12.70
N MET A 405 -15.09 -8.83 -11.48
CA MET A 405 -15.14 -10.16 -10.84
C MET A 405 -16.38 -10.96 -11.25
N GLU A 406 -17.47 -10.25 -11.57
CA GLU A 406 -18.73 -10.86 -12.02
C GLU A 406 -19.46 -10.00 -13.07
N PRO A 407 -20.34 -10.62 -13.88
CA PRO A 407 -21.25 -9.88 -14.75
C PRO A 407 -22.15 -8.93 -13.94
N GLY A 408 -22.14 -7.65 -14.31
CA GLY A 408 -22.99 -6.63 -13.67
C GLY A 408 -22.40 -5.99 -12.42
N GLU A 409 -21.13 -6.24 -12.08
CA GLU A 409 -20.42 -5.52 -11.02
C GLU A 409 -20.55 -3.99 -11.21
N ARG A 410 -20.87 -3.27 -10.14
CA ARG A 410 -21.06 -1.81 -10.16
C ARG A 410 -19.92 -1.05 -9.48
N LEU A 411 -19.32 -1.65 -8.45
CA LEU A 411 -18.27 -1.04 -7.64
C LEU A 411 -16.93 -1.73 -7.85
N ARG A 412 -15.85 -0.94 -7.92
CA ARG A 412 -14.48 -1.46 -7.82
C ARG A 412 -13.88 -1.09 -6.48
N VAL A 413 -13.38 -2.08 -5.75
CA VAL A 413 -12.52 -1.84 -4.58
C VAL A 413 -11.12 -1.47 -5.08
N PHE A 414 -10.70 -0.25 -4.79
CA PHE A 414 -9.40 0.28 -5.18
C PHE A 414 -8.43 0.18 -4.01
N ASN A 415 -7.40 -0.65 -4.17
CA ASN A 415 -6.24 -0.70 -3.29
C ASN A 415 -5.06 0.03 -3.95
N ASN A 416 -4.62 1.10 -3.33
CA ASN A 416 -3.74 2.09 -3.95
C ASN A 416 -2.26 1.65 -4.06
N CYS A 417 -1.90 0.51 -3.47
CA CYS A 417 -0.59 -0.12 -3.54
C CYS A 417 -0.59 -1.46 -4.31
N THR A 418 -1.66 -1.76 -5.07
CA THR A 418 -1.78 -3.03 -5.78
C THR A 418 -0.67 -3.22 -6.81
N GLY A 419 0.05 -4.33 -6.70
CA GLY A 419 1.04 -4.76 -7.71
C GLY A 419 2.35 -3.98 -7.67
N THR A 420 2.60 -3.22 -6.60
CA THR A 420 3.84 -2.43 -6.44
C THR A 420 4.77 -3.05 -5.41
N LEU A 421 6.07 -3.06 -5.71
CA LEU A 421 7.10 -3.05 -4.68
C LEU A 421 6.89 -1.81 -3.80
N ASP A 422 7.18 -1.88 -2.50
CA ASP A 422 7.07 -0.73 -1.59
C ASP A 422 8.11 0.34 -1.96
N PRO A 423 7.69 1.46 -2.58
CA PRO A 423 8.63 2.52 -2.92
C PRO A 423 9.04 3.31 -1.67
N GLY A 424 8.36 3.18 -0.52
CA GLY A 424 8.57 4.01 0.66
C GLY A 424 7.70 5.28 0.70
N LEU A 425 6.69 5.38 -0.17
CA LEU A 425 5.78 6.53 -0.27
C LEU A 425 4.34 6.21 0.13
N PHE A 426 4.16 5.15 0.91
CA PHE A 426 2.91 4.83 1.60
C PHE A 426 2.98 5.09 3.12
N GLY A 427 4.11 5.60 3.63
CA GLY A 427 4.31 5.91 5.05
C GLY A 427 3.63 7.20 5.53
N TYR A 428 2.38 7.42 5.14
CA TYR A 428 1.60 8.61 5.47
C TYR A 428 0.30 8.25 6.21
N GLU A 429 -0.32 9.25 6.82
CA GLU A 429 -1.65 9.18 7.40
C GLU A 429 -2.66 9.86 6.51
N ARG A 430 -3.88 9.31 6.43
CA ARG A 430 -4.94 9.88 5.60
C ARG A 430 -6.32 9.32 5.95
N PRO A 431 -7.38 10.14 5.97
CA PRO A 431 -8.74 9.64 5.99
C PRO A 431 -9.06 8.84 4.71
N CYS A 432 -9.59 7.64 4.86
CA CYS A 432 -9.94 6.75 3.76
C CYS A 432 -11.32 6.13 3.96
N LEU A 433 -11.79 5.40 2.94
CA LEU A 433 -13.08 4.74 3.02
C LEU A 433 -12.98 3.46 3.85
N SER A 434 -11.91 2.68 3.69
CA SER A 434 -11.70 1.46 4.46
C SER A 434 -10.21 1.16 4.61
N VAL A 435 -9.90 0.35 5.61
CA VAL A 435 -8.57 -0.21 5.91
C VAL A 435 -8.68 -1.73 6.00
N SER A 436 -7.56 -2.44 5.90
CA SER A 436 -7.59 -3.91 6.03
C SER A 436 -8.03 -4.35 7.43
N GLY A 437 -8.96 -5.31 7.50
CA GLY A 437 -9.32 -6.00 8.74
C GLY A 437 -8.23 -6.89 9.34
N CYS A 438 -7.06 -7.01 8.70
CA CYS A 438 -5.90 -7.77 9.16
C CYS A 438 -5.28 -7.18 10.44
N CYS A 439 -5.21 -5.84 10.51
CA CYS A 439 -4.89 -5.12 11.74
C CYS A 439 -5.57 -3.75 11.72
N HIS A 440 -6.60 -3.59 12.56
CA HIS A 440 -7.31 -2.33 12.72
C HIS A 440 -7.81 -2.09 14.15
N LEU A 441 -7.92 -0.82 14.52
CA LEU A 441 -8.38 -0.35 15.82
C LEU A 441 -9.76 0.29 15.65
N LEU A 442 -10.77 -0.26 16.30
CA LEU A 442 -12.12 0.30 16.34
C LEU A 442 -12.28 1.21 17.56
N ASP A 443 -12.87 2.38 17.37
CA ASP A 443 -13.40 3.18 18.47
C ASP A 443 -14.74 2.60 18.92
N LEU A 444 -14.77 2.05 20.15
CA LEU A 444 -15.96 1.36 20.65
C LEU A 444 -17.13 2.33 20.90
N SER A 445 -16.86 3.63 21.07
CA SER A 445 -17.91 4.64 21.19
C SER A 445 -18.69 4.87 19.89
N THR A 446 -18.20 4.35 18.75
CA THR A 446 -18.92 4.42 17.48
C THR A 446 -19.79 3.20 17.20
N LEU A 447 -19.74 2.15 18.03
CA LEU A 447 -20.46 0.89 17.78
C LEU A 447 -21.97 1.08 17.65
N ASP A 448 -22.59 1.91 18.49
CA ASP A 448 -24.04 2.13 18.43
C ASP A 448 -24.46 2.86 17.15
N SER A 449 -23.62 3.77 16.65
CA SER A 449 -23.87 4.53 15.42
C SER A 449 -23.55 3.76 14.13
N VAL A 450 -22.48 2.94 14.15
CA VAL A 450 -21.98 2.22 12.97
C VAL A 450 -22.58 0.83 12.87
N GLY A 451 -22.78 0.17 14.00
CA GLY A 451 -23.20 -1.23 14.12
C GLY A 451 -22.04 -2.22 14.13
N LEU A 452 -22.39 -3.48 14.37
CA LEU A 452 -21.52 -4.65 14.38
C LEU A 452 -21.11 -5.08 12.95
N PHE A 453 -20.28 -6.12 12.81
CA PHE A 453 -19.99 -6.74 11.52
C PHE A 453 -21.22 -7.49 11.00
N ASP A 454 -21.51 -7.40 9.71
CA ASP A 454 -22.75 -7.94 9.14
C ASP A 454 -22.58 -9.43 8.81
N VAL A 455 -23.26 -10.30 9.57
CA VAL A 455 -23.12 -11.77 9.48
C VAL A 455 -23.55 -12.35 8.12
N ARG A 456 -24.20 -11.55 7.27
CA ARG A 456 -24.51 -11.95 5.88
C ARG A 456 -23.25 -12.18 5.04
N PHE A 457 -22.11 -11.63 5.45
CA PHE A 457 -20.80 -11.81 4.80
C PHE A 457 -20.03 -13.06 5.29
N ASN A 458 -20.70 -13.99 5.97
CA ASN A 458 -20.10 -15.30 6.28
C ASN A 458 -19.74 -16.09 4.99
N PRO A 459 -18.65 -16.89 4.99
CA PRO A 459 -17.74 -17.11 6.12
C PRO A 459 -16.68 -16.01 6.33
N THR A 460 -16.37 -15.20 5.31
CA THR A 460 -15.40 -14.08 5.37
C THR A 460 -15.51 -13.24 4.09
N GLN A 461 -14.81 -12.09 4.05
CA GLN A 461 -14.70 -11.10 2.98
C GLN A 461 -15.81 -10.07 2.93
N PHE A 462 -15.39 -8.82 2.72
CA PHE A 462 -16.22 -7.63 2.62
C PHE A 462 -16.93 -7.23 3.92
N ASP A 463 -16.71 -7.93 5.03
CA ASP A 463 -17.33 -7.63 6.32
C ASP A 463 -16.72 -6.40 7.00
N ASP A 464 -15.40 -6.24 6.89
CA ASP A 464 -14.66 -5.04 7.26
C ASP A 464 -15.03 -3.87 6.34
N LEU A 465 -15.00 -4.08 5.03
CA LEU A 465 -15.38 -3.06 4.05
C LEU A 465 -16.82 -2.58 4.25
N ASP A 466 -17.78 -3.48 4.46
CA ASP A 466 -19.17 -3.11 4.73
C ASP A 466 -19.32 -2.24 5.98
N ARG A 467 -18.63 -2.63 7.06
CA ARG A 467 -18.68 -1.87 8.31
C ARG A 467 -18.08 -0.48 8.12
N ASP A 468 -16.96 -0.40 7.40
CA ASP A 468 -16.28 0.85 7.11
C ASP A 468 -17.09 1.75 6.17
N ILE A 469 -17.83 1.19 5.20
CA ILE A 469 -18.81 1.94 4.39
C ILE A 469 -19.91 2.53 5.28
N ARG A 470 -20.48 1.74 6.20
CA ARG A 470 -21.47 2.25 7.16
C ARG A 470 -20.89 3.35 8.04
N ALA A 471 -19.65 3.19 8.49
CA ALA A 471 -18.95 4.20 9.27
C ALA A 471 -18.79 5.50 8.46
N PHE A 472 -18.32 5.40 7.22
CA PHE A 472 -18.19 6.52 6.29
C PHE A 472 -19.53 7.23 6.05
N LEU A 473 -20.60 6.49 5.78
CA LEU A 473 -21.95 7.04 5.60
C LEU A 473 -22.51 7.70 6.87
N SER A 474 -22.04 7.31 8.05
CA SER A 474 -22.37 7.97 9.33
C SER A 474 -21.52 9.22 9.63
N GLY A 475 -20.64 9.62 8.70
CA GLY A 475 -19.73 10.76 8.86
C GLY A 475 -18.48 10.44 9.69
N LYS A 476 -18.21 9.16 9.97
CA LYS A 476 -17.06 8.68 10.74
C LYS A 476 -16.17 7.81 9.87
N PRO A 477 -15.30 8.40 9.03
CA PRO A 477 -14.47 7.65 8.08
C PRO A 477 -13.43 6.78 8.81
N CYS A 478 -12.70 5.98 8.03
CA CYS A 478 -11.50 5.32 8.52
C CYS A 478 -10.29 6.23 8.40
N LEU A 479 -9.27 5.97 9.21
CA LEU A 479 -7.94 6.55 9.09
C LEU A 479 -6.96 5.45 8.72
N TYR A 480 -6.18 5.68 7.67
CA TYR A 480 -4.98 4.90 7.39
C TYR A 480 -3.77 5.57 8.06
N THR A 481 -2.93 4.79 8.73
CA THR A 481 -1.62 5.20 9.25
C THR A 481 -0.51 4.30 8.74
N GLY A 482 0.17 4.74 7.69
CA GLY A 482 1.22 3.96 7.01
C GLY A 482 2.59 3.97 7.70
N SER A 483 2.76 4.78 8.75
CA SER A 483 3.93 4.74 9.63
C SER A 483 4.01 3.42 10.42
N LEU A 484 2.87 2.74 10.58
CA LEU A 484 2.79 1.36 11.02
C LEU A 484 2.76 0.42 9.82
N GLN A 485 3.74 -0.48 9.77
CA GLN A 485 3.80 -1.58 8.82
C GLN A 485 3.78 -2.90 9.59
N ILE A 486 2.84 -3.78 9.27
CA ILE A 486 2.70 -5.12 9.87
C ILE A 486 2.91 -6.18 8.79
N ASP A 487 3.59 -7.26 9.14
CA ASP A 487 3.83 -8.37 8.21
C ASP A 487 2.70 -9.40 8.35
N HIS A 488 2.10 -9.76 7.22
CA HIS A 488 1.05 -10.77 7.12
C HIS A 488 1.61 -12.01 6.43
N VAL A 489 1.56 -13.15 7.13
CA VAL A 489 2.23 -14.40 6.74
C VAL A 489 1.51 -15.08 5.58
N GLN A 490 0.19 -15.11 5.63
CA GLN A 490 -0.60 -15.61 4.51
C GLN A 490 -0.89 -14.48 3.51
N ARG A 491 -1.24 -14.84 2.27
CA ARG A 491 -1.73 -13.88 1.28
C ARG A 491 -3.21 -13.64 1.55
N SER A 492 -3.73 -12.46 1.20
CA SER A 492 -5.17 -12.18 1.30
C SER A 492 -6.02 -13.35 0.76
N SER A 493 -7.02 -13.78 1.51
CA SER A 493 -7.91 -14.91 1.20
C SER A 493 -8.52 -14.83 -0.22
N MET A 494 -8.81 -13.63 -0.76
CA MET A 494 -9.25 -13.44 -2.15
C MET A 494 -8.26 -13.99 -3.19
N ARG A 495 -6.95 -13.90 -2.91
CA ARG A 495 -5.88 -14.43 -3.77
C ARG A 495 -5.56 -15.90 -3.48
N GLN A 496 -6.12 -16.46 -2.40
CA GLN A 496 -5.90 -17.85 -1.97
C GLN A 496 -7.10 -18.76 -2.24
N ALA A 497 -8.20 -18.24 -2.81
CA ALA A 497 -9.37 -19.04 -3.15
C ALA A 497 -8.96 -20.16 -4.12
N SER A 498 -8.87 -21.37 -3.59
CA SER A 498 -8.34 -22.55 -4.29
C SER A 498 -9.44 -23.55 -4.61
N SER A 499 -10.63 -23.38 -4.00
CA SER A 499 -11.82 -24.20 -4.27
C SER A 499 -12.96 -23.38 -4.88
N ASN A 500 -13.78 -24.04 -5.70
CA ASN A 500 -14.99 -23.43 -6.27
C ASN A 500 -15.93 -22.86 -5.19
N ALA A 501 -15.99 -23.50 -4.02
CA ALA A 501 -16.80 -23.02 -2.90
C ALA A 501 -16.28 -21.69 -2.35
N GLN A 502 -14.97 -21.55 -2.14
CA GLN A 502 -14.38 -20.28 -1.69
C GLN A 502 -14.59 -19.15 -2.70
N VAL A 503 -14.36 -19.43 -3.99
CA VAL A 503 -14.62 -18.47 -5.06
C VAL A 503 -16.09 -18.04 -5.05
N ALA A 504 -17.03 -19.00 -4.97
CA ALA A 504 -18.46 -18.71 -4.90
C ALA A 504 -18.86 -17.88 -3.67
N HIS A 505 -18.24 -18.13 -2.51
CA HIS A 505 -18.47 -17.31 -1.31
C HIS A 505 -18.01 -15.87 -1.48
N ILE A 506 -16.82 -15.64 -2.06
CA ILE A 506 -16.30 -14.30 -2.33
C ILE A 506 -17.22 -13.55 -3.28
N LEU A 507 -17.55 -14.16 -4.43
CA LEU A 507 -18.46 -13.56 -5.41
C LEU A 507 -19.85 -13.30 -4.82
N GLY A 508 -20.39 -14.25 -4.06
CA GLY A 508 -21.68 -14.09 -3.39
C GLY A 508 -21.68 -12.94 -2.38
N ASN A 509 -20.60 -12.78 -1.61
CA ASN A 509 -20.45 -11.68 -0.65
C ASN A 509 -20.27 -10.33 -1.35
N LYS A 510 -19.57 -10.29 -2.46
CA LYS A 510 -19.48 -9.11 -3.33
C LYS A 510 -20.85 -8.68 -3.86
N ILE A 511 -21.65 -9.61 -4.37
CA ILE A 511 -23.04 -9.35 -4.82
C ILE A 511 -23.90 -8.82 -3.66
N LYS A 512 -23.80 -9.41 -2.46
CA LYS A 512 -24.52 -8.93 -1.26
C LYS A 512 -24.13 -7.50 -0.89
N LEU A 513 -22.82 -7.18 -0.94
CA LEU A 513 -22.32 -5.85 -0.64
C LEU A 513 -22.94 -4.83 -1.60
N GLU A 514 -22.89 -5.11 -2.90
CA GLU A 514 -23.47 -4.19 -3.88
C GLU A 514 -24.98 -4.08 -3.70
N ALA A 515 -25.70 -5.19 -3.57
CA ALA A 515 -27.15 -5.19 -3.40
C ALA A 515 -27.63 -4.48 -2.11
N LYS A 516 -26.75 -4.24 -1.14
CA LYS A 516 -27.05 -3.47 0.08
C LYS A 516 -27.21 -1.97 -0.19
N TYR A 517 -26.67 -1.46 -1.30
CA TYR A 517 -26.68 -0.05 -1.65
C TYR A 517 -27.31 0.16 -3.04
N ASP A 518 -28.28 1.09 -3.11
CA ASP A 518 -28.85 1.51 -4.39
C ASP A 518 -27.83 2.37 -5.18
N ASP A 519 -28.11 2.59 -6.47
CA ASP A 519 -27.19 3.32 -7.36
C ASP A 519 -26.90 4.74 -6.85
N LYS A 520 -27.91 5.41 -6.30
CA LYS A 520 -27.75 6.77 -5.75
C LYS A 520 -26.82 6.78 -4.53
N ALA A 521 -26.94 5.78 -3.64
CA ALA A 521 -26.06 5.62 -2.49
C ALA A 521 -24.63 5.31 -2.93
N ILE A 522 -24.46 4.48 -3.97
CA ILE A 522 -23.15 4.17 -4.56
C ILE A 522 -22.50 5.43 -5.16
N ASP A 523 -23.22 6.18 -6.00
CA ASP A 523 -22.72 7.42 -6.60
C ASP A 523 -22.32 8.45 -5.54
N GLY A 524 -23.18 8.60 -4.51
CA GLY A 524 -22.91 9.46 -3.37
C GLY A 524 -21.67 9.03 -2.59
N LEU A 525 -21.51 7.72 -2.35
CA LEU A 525 -20.38 7.15 -1.63
C LEU A 525 -19.05 7.35 -2.38
N VAL A 526 -19.01 7.05 -3.69
CA VAL A 526 -17.82 7.24 -4.53
C VAL A 526 -17.44 8.72 -4.58
N THR A 527 -18.42 9.61 -4.80
CA THR A 527 -18.19 11.06 -4.86
C THR A 527 -17.67 11.60 -3.53
N ALA A 528 -18.32 11.25 -2.41
CA ALA A 528 -17.92 11.72 -1.08
C ALA A 528 -16.55 11.20 -0.66
N ASN A 529 -16.24 9.93 -0.99
CA ASN A 529 -14.92 9.34 -0.77
C ASN A 529 -13.82 10.12 -1.51
N LEU A 530 -14.00 10.37 -2.81
CA LEU A 530 -13.02 11.12 -3.61
C LEU A 530 -12.85 12.56 -3.10
N GLN A 531 -13.95 13.23 -2.75
CA GLN A 531 -13.92 14.58 -2.18
C GLN A 531 -13.16 14.62 -0.85
N LYS A 532 -13.34 13.61 0.01
CA LYS A 532 -12.66 13.51 1.31
C LYS A 532 -11.14 13.42 1.12
N VAL A 533 -10.68 12.60 0.19
CA VAL A 533 -9.25 12.44 -0.12
C VAL A 533 -8.65 13.71 -0.73
N TRP A 534 -9.38 14.39 -1.62
CA TRP A 534 -8.95 15.68 -2.17
C TRP A 534 -8.84 16.77 -1.11
N ASN A 535 -9.82 16.86 -0.23
CA ASN A 535 -9.81 17.85 0.86
C ASN A 535 -8.62 17.64 1.78
N ASP A 536 -8.33 16.39 2.15
CA ASP A 536 -7.14 16.05 2.95
C ASP A 536 -5.84 16.45 2.24
N LEU A 537 -5.68 16.06 0.96
CA LEU A 537 -4.49 16.37 0.18
C LEU A 537 -4.23 17.88 0.08
N LEU A 538 -5.26 18.67 -0.22
CA LEU A 538 -5.15 20.12 -0.34
C LEU A 538 -4.93 20.81 1.03
N ALA A 539 -5.55 20.30 2.10
CA ALA A 539 -5.30 20.80 3.45
C ALA A 539 -3.85 20.58 3.88
N LYS A 540 -3.29 19.39 3.61
CA LYS A 540 -1.88 19.08 3.86
C LYS A 540 -0.94 19.94 3.01
N GLN A 541 -1.29 20.18 1.75
CA GLN A 541 -0.54 21.11 0.90
C GLN A 541 -0.48 22.52 1.53
N ALA A 542 -1.62 23.01 2.03
CA ALA A 542 -1.71 24.32 2.65
C ALA A 542 -0.90 24.38 3.95
N ALA A 543 -0.99 23.36 4.81
CA ALA A 543 -0.22 23.28 6.05
C ALA A 543 1.29 23.32 5.78
N LEU A 544 1.75 22.59 4.76
CA LEU A 544 3.16 22.59 4.37
C LEU A 544 3.68 23.92 3.83
N ARG A 545 2.80 24.74 3.24
CA ARG A 545 3.16 26.10 2.79
C ARG A 545 3.19 27.11 3.94
N GLN A 546 2.46 26.85 5.02
CA GLN A 546 2.44 27.71 6.20
C GLN A 546 3.63 27.44 7.14
N SER A 547 4.23 26.25 7.05
CA SER A 547 5.40 25.86 7.84
C SER A 547 6.75 26.15 7.16
N ALA A 548 6.73 26.59 5.90
CA ALA A 548 7.88 27.07 5.14
C ALA A 548 8.03 28.58 5.33
#